data_AF-A0A6A3H518-F1
#
_entry.id   AF-A0A6A3H518-F1
#
_cell.length_a   1.000
_cell.length_b   1.000
_cell.length_c   1.000
_cell.angle_alpha   90.00
_cell.angle_beta   90.00
_cell.angle_gamma   90.00
#
_symmetry.space_group_name_H-M   'P 1'
#
loop_
_entity.id
_entity.type
_entity.pdbx_description
1 polymer ?
#
loop_
_entity_poly.entity_id
_entity_poly.type
_entity_poly.pdbx_seq_one_letter_code
_entity_poly.pdbx_strand_id
1 'polypeptide(L)'
;MTTRQAAKRAGREASLPSNAGGGGVASGASGDNDCEAASVAGAIQDSDDSILTLDEVEEACKALQQMFDQQKGGKRQIGRRRQAEKFKLSSSQIVLLANRYKAARNRGGQVDYEKASTKRNFDNFTGHADKLKAYEGHVISMLKRALQQKRTLDAGCRKKTQEEGTEELVTREAQHLQQIETLQNHIQNLEAQANSDNMQAENRNYRTIWKTPTSSFMLP
;
A
#
# COMPACT_ATOMS: atom_id res chain seq x y z
N MET A 1 63.33 -42.80 -23.78
CA MET A 1 61.86 -42.67 -23.72
C MET A 1 61.52 -41.20 -23.56
N THR A 2 60.74 -40.68 -24.48
CA THR A 2 60.67 -39.27 -24.89
C THR A 2 59.59 -38.48 -24.14
N THR A 3 59.89 -37.20 -23.84
CA THR A 3 58.98 -36.03 -23.63
C THR A 3 57.91 -36.03 -22.52
N ARG A 4 57.86 -34.92 -21.76
CA ARG A 4 56.82 -33.88 -21.94
C ARG A 4 57.18 -32.56 -21.22
N GLN A 5 57.15 -31.48 -22.00
CA GLN A 5 57.37 -30.09 -21.62
C GLN A 5 56.16 -29.52 -20.87
N ALA A 6 56.42 -28.62 -19.92
CA ALA A 6 55.43 -27.77 -19.27
C ALA A 6 55.34 -26.42 -19.99
N ALA A 7 54.16 -26.10 -20.54
CA ALA A 7 53.88 -24.82 -21.16
C ALA A 7 53.29 -23.83 -20.13
N LYS A 8 53.99 -22.73 -19.88
CA LYS A 8 53.49 -21.54 -19.18
C LYS A 8 52.57 -20.76 -20.13
N ARG A 9 51.35 -20.43 -19.70
CA ARG A 9 50.46 -19.47 -20.38
C ARG A 9 50.38 -18.18 -19.57
N ALA A 10 50.77 -17.10 -20.23
CA ALA A 10 50.66 -15.71 -19.79
C ALA A 10 49.19 -15.25 -19.81
N GLY A 11 48.75 -14.61 -18.73
CA GLY A 11 47.53 -13.82 -18.67
C GLY A 11 47.89 -12.34 -18.75
N ARG A 12 47.40 -11.67 -19.78
CA ARG A 12 47.61 -10.25 -20.11
C ARG A 12 46.96 -9.35 -19.06
N GLU A 13 47.73 -8.39 -18.54
CA GLU A 13 47.18 -7.16 -17.97
C GLU A 13 46.82 -6.19 -19.10
N ALA A 14 45.60 -5.66 -19.04
CA ALA A 14 45.15 -4.56 -19.88
C ALA A 14 44.55 -3.49 -18.98
N SER A 15 45.30 -2.41 -18.81
CA SER A 15 44.88 -1.15 -18.22
C SER A 15 43.79 -0.49 -19.06
N LEU A 16 42.76 0.06 -18.42
CA LEU A 16 42.02 1.21 -18.93
C LEU A 16 41.71 2.19 -17.78
N PRO A 17 41.91 3.51 -17.98
CA PRO A 17 41.61 4.55 -17.01
C PRO A 17 40.20 5.10 -17.21
N SER A 18 39.61 5.73 -16.19
CA SER A 18 38.49 6.67 -16.37
C SER A 18 38.54 7.74 -15.29
N ASN A 19 38.72 8.98 -15.73
CA ASN A 19 38.83 10.18 -14.91
C ASN A 19 37.56 11.04 -15.08
N ALA A 20 37.20 11.73 -13.99
CA ALA A 20 36.49 13.00 -13.88
C ALA A 20 35.10 13.25 -14.52
N GLY A 21 34.19 13.76 -13.67
CA GLY A 21 33.56 15.06 -13.93
C GLY A 21 32.03 15.11 -13.99
N GLY A 22 31.45 16.07 -13.25
CA GLY A 22 30.23 16.77 -13.69
C GLY A 22 29.09 16.78 -12.68
N GLY A 23 28.84 17.95 -12.09
CA GLY A 23 27.79 18.21 -11.11
C GLY A 23 26.38 18.31 -11.69
N GLY A 24 25.41 18.37 -10.78
CA GLY A 24 24.00 18.59 -11.09
C GLY A 24 23.23 18.89 -9.81
N VAL A 25 22.59 20.05 -9.80
CA VAL A 25 22.06 20.82 -8.68
C VAL A 25 20.67 20.40 -8.21
N ALA A 26 20.43 20.68 -6.92
CA ALA A 26 19.19 21.06 -6.23
C ALA A 26 17.81 20.67 -6.79
N SER A 27 16.98 20.08 -5.93
CA SER A 27 15.55 20.40 -5.82
C SER A 27 15.08 20.10 -4.41
N GLY A 28 14.70 21.16 -3.69
CA GLY A 28 14.05 21.07 -2.39
C GLY A 28 12.55 20.80 -2.50
N ALA A 29 12.01 20.20 -1.44
CA ALA A 29 10.64 20.30 -0.92
C ALA A 29 10.74 19.63 0.46
N SER A 30 10.92 20.33 1.58
CA SER A 30 9.95 21.24 2.22
C SER A 30 8.54 20.69 2.10
N GLY A 31 8.18 19.90 3.10
CA GLY A 31 6.84 19.39 3.34
C GLY A 31 6.70 19.22 4.84
N ASP A 32 6.71 20.36 5.53
CA ASP A 32 6.26 20.49 6.90
C ASP A 32 4.89 19.82 7.00
N ASN A 33 4.78 18.82 7.86
CA ASN A 33 3.50 18.35 8.34
C ASN A 33 3.57 18.40 9.87
N ASP A 34 3.42 19.62 10.37
CA ASP A 34 3.00 19.88 11.74
C ASP A 34 1.56 19.34 11.88
N CYS A 35 1.43 18.08 12.30
CA CYS A 35 0.17 17.56 12.82
C CYS A 35 0.09 17.89 14.32
N GLU A 36 -0.26 19.15 14.60
CA GLU A 36 -0.60 19.57 15.96
C GLU A 36 -1.97 19.02 16.37
N ALA A 37 -1.92 18.20 17.41
CA ALA A 37 -2.92 17.99 18.48
C ALA A 37 -4.42 18.10 18.14
N ALA A 38 -5.07 16.95 18.00
CA ALA A 38 -6.33 16.73 18.68
C ALA A 38 -6.09 15.77 19.85
N SER A 39 -5.91 16.35 21.04
CA SER A 39 -5.88 15.67 22.32
C SER A 39 -7.18 14.88 22.52
N VAL A 40 -7.16 13.58 22.21
CA VAL A 40 -8.06 12.61 22.84
C VAL A 40 -7.28 12.00 23.98
N ALA A 41 -7.42 12.64 25.15
CA ALA A 41 -7.11 12.05 26.45
C ALA A 41 -8.09 10.88 26.70
N GLY A 42 -7.87 9.76 26.00
CA GLY A 42 -8.38 8.46 26.37
C GLY A 42 -7.16 7.67 26.81
N ALA A 43 -7.02 7.47 28.12
CA ALA A 43 -5.93 6.74 28.73
C ALA A 43 -5.57 5.51 27.88
N ILE A 44 -4.33 5.47 27.36
CA ILE A 44 -3.71 4.21 26.99
C ILE A 44 -3.65 3.46 28.33
N GLN A 45 -4.59 2.55 28.54
CA GLN A 45 -4.50 1.58 29.61
C GLN A 45 -3.38 0.61 29.22
N ASP A 46 -2.14 1.07 29.39
CA ASP A 46 -0.94 0.23 29.46
C ASP A 46 -0.97 -0.52 30.80
N SER A 47 -1.98 -1.37 31.00
CA SER A 47 -2.08 -2.25 32.17
C SER A 47 -3.12 -3.34 31.98
N ASP A 48 -3.00 -4.08 30.87
CA ASP A 48 -3.55 -5.43 30.80
C ASP A 48 -2.43 -6.44 30.97
N ASP A 49 -1.92 -6.56 32.20
CA ASP A 49 -1.24 -7.77 32.69
C ASP A 49 -2.20 -8.97 32.76
N SER A 50 -3.49 -8.72 32.50
CA SER A 50 -4.50 -9.71 32.19
C SER A 50 -3.99 -10.68 31.12
N ILE A 51 -3.91 -11.93 31.54
CA ILE A 51 -3.63 -13.06 30.67
C ILE A 51 -4.79 -13.16 29.67
N LEU A 52 -4.49 -13.17 28.37
CA LEU A 52 -5.50 -13.27 27.29
C LEU A 52 -6.52 -14.37 27.59
N THR A 53 -7.81 -14.13 27.41
CA THR A 53 -8.82 -15.20 27.56
C THR A 53 -8.67 -16.24 26.44
N LEU A 54 -9.28 -17.43 26.60
CA LEU A 54 -9.17 -18.50 25.58
C LEU A 54 -9.66 -18.01 24.20
N ASP A 55 -10.78 -17.29 24.18
CA ASP A 55 -11.37 -16.75 22.95
C ASP A 55 -10.48 -15.66 22.33
N GLU A 56 -9.92 -14.78 23.16
CA GLU A 56 -8.97 -13.75 22.70
C GLU A 56 -7.68 -14.36 22.16
N VAL A 57 -7.18 -15.48 22.71
CA VAL A 57 -6.02 -16.20 22.16
C VAL A 57 -6.35 -16.74 20.77
N GLU A 58 -7.55 -17.29 20.56
CA GLU A 58 -7.96 -17.77 19.24
C GLU A 58 -8.03 -16.62 18.22
N GLU A 59 -8.67 -15.51 18.60
CA GLU A 59 -8.75 -14.32 17.75
C GLU A 59 -7.37 -13.73 17.46
N ALA A 60 -6.53 -13.62 18.48
CA ALA A 60 -5.17 -13.12 18.34
C ALA A 60 -4.32 -14.01 17.42
N CYS A 61 -4.49 -15.34 17.46
CA CYS A 61 -3.81 -16.24 16.54
C CYS A 61 -4.22 -15.99 15.08
N LYS A 62 -5.52 -15.79 14.82
CA LYS A 62 -6.03 -15.46 13.48
C LYS A 62 -5.51 -14.10 13.01
N ALA A 63 -5.56 -13.09 13.88
CA ALA A 63 -5.05 -11.74 13.60
C ALA A 63 -3.53 -11.74 13.33
N LEU A 64 -2.75 -12.51 14.11
CA LEU A 64 -1.30 -12.64 13.96
C LEU A 64 -0.93 -13.27 12.61
N GLN A 65 -1.67 -14.29 12.17
CA GLN A 65 -1.50 -14.90 10.85
C GLN A 65 -1.77 -13.88 9.74
N GLN A 66 -2.89 -13.16 9.81
CA GLN A 66 -3.26 -12.12 8.84
C GLN A 66 -2.21 -11.00 8.77
N MET A 67 -1.72 -10.52 9.92
CA MET A 67 -0.65 -9.51 9.99
C MET A 67 0.61 -9.97 9.25
N PHE A 68 1.03 -11.23 9.40
CA PHE A 68 2.19 -11.76 8.70
C PHE A 68 1.94 -11.99 7.20
N ASP A 69 0.73 -12.39 6.81
CA ASP A 69 0.41 -12.59 5.40
C ASP A 69 0.38 -11.26 4.65
N GLN A 70 -0.16 -10.20 5.26
CA GLN A 70 -0.07 -8.83 4.74
C GLN A 70 1.38 -8.38 4.59
N GLN A 71 2.24 -8.67 5.58
CA GLN A 71 3.67 -8.36 5.51
C GLN A 71 4.38 -9.09 4.36
N LYS A 72 3.96 -10.32 4.04
CA LYS A 72 4.52 -11.12 2.93
C LYS A 72 4.04 -10.66 1.55
N GLY A 73 2.84 -10.09 1.45
CA GLY A 73 2.17 -9.76 0.18
C GLY A 73 2.85 -8.69 -0.69
N GLY A 74 3.82 -7.93 -0.17
CA GLY A 74 4.41 -6.79 -0.88
C GLY A 74 5.77 -7.01 -1.55
N LYS A 75 6.51 -8.09 -1.23
CA LYS A 75 7.92 -8.22 -1.67
C LYS A 75 8.26 -9.67 -1.99
N ARG A 76 8.37 -10.00 -3.28
CA ARG A 76 8.97 -11.25 -3.74
C ARG A 76 10.46 -11.23 -3.42
N GLN A 77 10.94 -12.22 -2.67
CA GLN A 77 12.38 -12.40 -2.43
C GLN A 77 13.04 -12.88 -3.72
N ILE A 78 13.69 -11.98 -4.47
CA ILE A 78 14.46 -12.29 -5.69
C ILE A 78 15.92 -12.69 -5.36
N GLY A 79 16.30 -12.78 -4.08
CA GLY A 79 17.67 -13.10 -3.64
C GLY A 79 17.85 -14.51 -3.08
N ARG A 80 19.11 -14.98 -3.01
CA ARG A 80 19.49 -16.23 -2.33
C ARG A 80 18.93 -16.27 -0.90
N ARG A 81 18.42 -17.43 -0.49
CA ARG A 81 17.91 -17.70 0.86
C ARG A 81 19.03 -17.44 1.88
N ARG A 82 18.88 -16.41 2.72
CA ARG A 82 19.77 -16.22 3.87
C ARG A 82 19.59 -17.40 4.84
N GLN A 83 20.68 -17.90 5.39
CA GLN A 83 20.62 -18.92 6.42
C GLN A 83 19.86 -18.36 7.62
N ALA A 84 18.99 -19.20 8.22
CA ALA A 84 18.29 -18.81 9.42
C ALA A 84 19.30 -18.60 10.54
N GLU A 85 19.17 -17.49 11.26
CA GLU A 85 20.03 -17.23 12.40
C GLU A 85 19.75 -18.25 13.52
N LYS A 86 20.81 -18.67 14.21
CA LYS A 86 20.70 -19.61 15.33
C LYS A 86 19.79 -19.03 16.40
N PHE A 87 18.85 -19.85 16.88
CA PHE A 87 17.87 -19.47 17.89
C PHE A 87 16.95 -18.29 17.56
N LYS A 88 16.84 -17.86 16.29
CA LYS A 88 15.81 -16.90 15.90
C LYS A 88 14.59 -17.62 15.33
N LEU A 89 13.41 -17.17 15.75
CA LEU A 89 12.14 -17.64 15.18
C LEU A 89 11.79 -16.85 13.92
N SER A 90 11.46 -17.56 12.84
CA SER A 90 10.80 -16.97 11.68
C SER A 90 9.35 -16.62 11.99
N SER A 91 8.72 -15.77 11.17
CA SER A 91 7.29 -15.44 11.30
C SER A 91 6.39 -16.68 11.31
N SER A 92 6.67 -17.69 10.47
CA SER A 92 5.93 -18.95 10.48
C SER A 92 6.15 -19.77 11.75
N GLN A 93 7.37 -19.79 12.29
CA GLN A 93 7.68 -20.47 13.55
C GLN A 93 6.99 -19.80 14.74
N ILE A 94 6.86 -18.47 14.75
CA ILE A 94 6.10 -17.70 15.74
C ILE A 94 4.63 -18.15 15.73
N VAL A 95 4.00 -18.26 14.56
CA VAL A 95 2.61 -18.75 14.45
C VAL A 95 2.48 -20.19 14.95
N LEU A 96 3.42 -21.07 14.60
CA LEU A 96 3.41 -22.45 15.08
C LEU A 96 3.54 -22.54 16.60
N LEU A 97 4.33 -21.66 17.21
CA LEU A 97 4.47 -21.58 18.66
C LEU A 97 3.21 -21.04 19.31
N ALA A 98 2.58 -20.01 18.73
CA ALA A 98 1.29 -19.47 19.16
C ALA A 98 0.17 -20.53 19.12
N ASN A 99 0.11 -21.34 18.05
CA ASN A 99 -0.86 -22.43 17.95
C ASN A 99 -0.66 -23.51 19.01
N ARG A 100 0.60 -23.79 19.39
CA ARG A 100 0.89 -24.71 20.49
C ARG A 100 0.51 -24.12 21.84
N TYR A 101 0.77 -22.83 22.04
CA TYR A 101 0.34 -22.10 23.22
C TYR A 101 -1.19 -22.17 23.36
N LYS A 102 -1.94 -21.88 22.29
CA LYS A 102 -3.40 -22.06 22.24
C LYS A 102 -3.81 -23.49 22.60
N ALA A 103 -3.21 -24.50 21.98
CA ALA A 103 -3.54 -25.90 22.23
C ALA A 103 -3.25 -26.33 23.68
N ALA A 104 -2.17 -25.83 24.29
CA ALA A 104 -1.84 -26.09 25.68
C ALA A 104 -2.87 -25.44 26.62
N ARG A 105 -3.23 -24.18 26.33
CA ARG A 105 -4.22 -23.40 27.08
C ARG A 105 -5.62 -24.03 27.03
N ASN A 106 -6.04 -24.53 25.86
CA ASN A 106 -7.30 -25.26 25.71
C ASN A 106 -7.34 -26.56 26.54
N ARG A 107 -6.17 -27.12 26.87
CA ARG A 107 -6.04 -28.31 27.74
C ARG A 107 -5.82 -27.96 29.20
N GLY A 108 -5.75 -26.68 29.55
CA GLY A 108 -5.38 -26.21 30.89
C GLY A 108 -3.93 -26.51 31.29
N GLY A 109 -3.05 -26.77 30.32
CA GLY A 109 -1.66 -27.16 30.55
C GLY A 109 -0.63 -26.18 29.97
N GLN A 110 0.65 -26.49 30.19
CA GLN A 110 1.77 -25.74 29.62
C GLN A 110 2.23 -26.34 28.27
N VAL A 111 2.86 -25.51 27.44
CA VAL A 111 3.50 -25.97 26.20
C VAL A 111 4.68 -26.87 26.53
N ASP A 112 4.71 -28.04 25.90
CA ASP A 112 5.84 -28.98 25.99
C ASP A 112 6.97 -28.52 25.05
N TYR A 113 7.86 -27.68 25.58
CA TYR A 113 8.98 -27.09 24.85
C TYR A 113 10.06 -28.12 24.48
N GLU A 114 10.26 -29.15 25.29
CA GLU A 114 11.18 -30.25 25.01
C GLU A 114 10.75 -30.96 23.73
N LYS A 115 9.49 -31.45 23.69
CA LYS A 115 8.95 -32.08 22.49
C LYS A 115 8.82 -31.11 21.31
N ALA A 116 8.68 -29.80 21.57
CA ALA A 116 8.63 -28.82 20.50
C ALA A 116 10.00 -28.62 19.84
N SER A 117 11.07 -28.56 20.63
CA SER A 117 12.44 -28.32 20.17
C SER A 117 12.96 -29.41 19.24
N THR A 118 12.55 -30.67 19.45
CA THR A 118 12.97 -31.82 18.64
C THR A 118 12.27 -31.88 17.27
N LYS A 119 11.21 -31.10 17.04
CA LYS A 119 10.50 -31.15 15.76
C LYS A 119 11.26 -30.36 14.69
N ARG A 120 11.17 -30.85 13.44
CA ARG A 120 11.72 -30.21 12.23
C ARG A 120 11.44 -28.71 12.09
N ASN A 121 10.30 -28.26 12.59
CA ASN A 121 9.91 -26.86 12.55
C ASN A 121 10.80 -25.96 13.42
N PHE A 122 11.49 -26.50 14.40
CA PHE A 122 12.36 -25.80 15.36
C PHE A 122 13.76 -26.40 15.42
N ASP A 123 14.28 -26.96 14.31
CA ASP A 123 15.61 -27.59 14.27
C ASP A 123 16.75 -26.69 14.81
N ASN A 124 16.59 -25.37 14.72
CA ASN A 124 17.52 -24.38 15.27
C ASN A 124 17.57 -24.37 16.82
N PHE A 125 16.66 -25.09 17.48
CA PHE A 125 16.49 -25.15 18.93
C PHE A 125 16.63 -26.57 19.49
N THR A 126 16.97 -27.57 18.66
CA THR A 126 17.16 -28.95 19.12
C THR A 126 18.18 -29.02 20.26
N GLY A 127 17.79 -29.58 21.40
CA GLY A 127 18.61 -29.65 22.62
C GLY A 127 18.68 -28.33 23.42
N HIS A 128 17.91 -27.32 23.03
CA HIS A 128 17.87 -26.00 23.67
C HIS A 128 16.43 -25.53 23.91
N ALA A 129 15.64 -26.35 24.61
CA ALA A 129 14.25 -26.06 24.94
C ALA A 129 14.08 -24.78 25.77
N ASP A 130 15.04 -24.46 26.65
CA ASP A 130 15.03 -23.23 27.47
C ASP A 130 14.96 -21.97 26.62
N LYS A 131 15.70 -21.94 25.51
CA LYS A 131 15.69 -20.81 24.58
C LYS A 131 14.35 -20.70 23.88
N LEU A 132 13.72 -21.83 23.55
CA LEU A 132 12.39 -21.84 22.95
C LEU A 132 11.31 -21.39 23.95
N LYS A 133 11.46 -21.76 25.23
CA LYS A 133 10.60 -21.32 26.32
C LYS A 133 10.72 -19.81 26.56
N ALA A 134 11.92 -19.24 26.48
CA ALA A 134 12.12 -17.80 26.59
C ALA A 134 11.34 -16.99 25.53
N TYR A 135 11.04 -17.59 24.37
CA TYR A 135 10.22 -16.96 23.34
C TYR A 135 8.71 -16.96 23.64
N GLU A 136 8.25 -17.66 24.69
CA GLU A 136 6.83 -17.68 25.07
C GLU A 136 6.30 -16.26 25.33
N GLY A 137 7.04 -15.47 26.13
CA GLY A 137 6.68 -14.08 26.40
C GLY A 137 6.62 -13.24 25.13
N HIS A 138 7.58 -13.42 24.21
CA HIS A 138 7.58 -12.72 22.93
C HIS A 138 6.35 -13.07 22.07
N VAL A 139 5.97 -14.34 22.02
CA VAL A 139 4.76 -14.79 21.29
C VAL A 139 3.49 -14.18 21.90
N ILE A 140 3.39 -14.13 23.24
CA ILE A 140 2.24 -13.51 23.92
C ILE A 140 2.16 -12.02 23.60
N SER A 141 3.27 -11.28 23.65
CA SER A 141 3.32 -9.87 23.26
C SER A 141 2.89 -9.66 21.80
N MET A 142 3.32 -10.55 20.89
CA MET A 142 2.93 -10.51 19.48
C MET A 142 1.42 -10.76 19.28
N LEU A 143 0.84 -11.68 20.06
CA LEU A 143 -0.60 -11.94 20.05
C LEU A 143 -1.40 -10.73 20.53
N LYS A 144 -1.02 -10.13 21.68
CA LYS A 144 -1.64 -8.90 22.20
C LYS A 144 -1.60 -7.78 21.16
N ARG A 145 -0.44 -7.55 20.54
CA ARG A 145 -0.28 -6.52 19.51
C ARG A 145 -1.14 -6.78 18.27
N ALA A 146 -1.17 -8.01 17.79
CA ALA A 146 -1.98 -8.36 16.61
C ALA A 146 -3.48 -8.17 16.87
N LEU A 147 -3.94 -8.52 18.07
CA LEU A 147 -5.32 -8.33 18.49
C LEU A 147 -5.67 -6.85 18.67
N GLN A 148 -4.77 -6.05 19.24
CA GLN A 148 -4.92 -4.60 19.30
C GLN A 148 -5.01 -3.99 17.90
N GLN A 149 -4.13 -4.39 16.97
CA GLN A 149 -4.16 -3.93 15.59
C GLN A 149 -5.48 -4.29 14.88
N LYS A 150 -5.96 -5.53 15.05
CA LYS A 150 -7.27 -5.95 14.55
C LYS A 150 -8.39 -5.04 15.11
N ARG A 151 -8.42 -4.81 16.42
CA ARG A 151 -9.41 -3.92 17.06
C ARG A 151 -9.33 -2.48 16.52
N THR A 152 -8.13 -1.95 16.30
CA THR A 152 -7.97 -0.61 15.69
C THR A 152 -8.44 -0.57 14.25
N LEU A 153 -8.19 -1.62 13.47
CA LEU A 153 -8.69 -1.71 12.09
C LEU A 153 -10.21 -1.86 12.07
N ASP A 154 -10.80 -2.65 12.95
CA ASP A 154 -12.26 -2.81 13.04
C ASP A 154 -12.95 -1.50 13.50
N ALA A 155 -12.35 -0.77 14.44
CA ALA A 155 -12.84 0.53 14.90
C ALA A 155 -12.68 1.65 13.85
N GLY A 156 -11.57 1.62 13.09
CA GLY A 156 -11.33 2.51 11.96
C GLY A 156 -12.14 2.13 10.71
N CYS A 157 -12.50 0.86 10.57
CA CYS A 157 -13.49 0.33 9.62
C CYS A 157 -14.91 0.45 10.18
N ARG A 158 -15.28 1.63 10.70
CA ARG A 158 -16.65 2.10 10.49
C ARG A 158 -16.81 2.22 8.99
N LYS A 159 -17.19 1.08 8.39
CA LYS A 159 -17.61 0.97 7.00
C LYS A 159 -18.51 2.15 6.78
N LYS A 160 -18.24 2.98 5.76
CA LYS A 160 -19.33 3.77 5.19
C LYS A 160 -20.45 2.77 4.99
N THR A 161 -21.53 2.90 5.76
CA THR A 161 -22.65 1.97 5.66
C THR A 161 -23.08 1.99 4.21
N GLN A 162 -23.60 0.87 3.70
CA GLN A 162 -24.10 0.82 2.34
C GLN A 162 -25.05 2.01 2.04
N GLU A 163 -25.76 2.47 3.08
CA GLU A 163 -26.58 3.67 3.12
C GLU A 163 -25.80 4.99 2.89
N GLU A 164 -24.68 5.25 3.60
CA GLU A 164 -23.83 6.43 3.33
C GLU A 164 -23.26 6.40 1.89
N GLY A 165 -22.90 5.22 1.39
CA GLY A 165 -22.46 5.05 0.01
C GLY A 165 -23.56 5.35 -1.01
N THR A 166 -24.82 5.01 -0.70
CA THR A 166 -25.96 5.33 -1.57
C THR A 166 -26.32 6.81 -1.54
N GLU A 167 -26.22 7.47 -0.38
CA GLU A 167 -26.49 8.91 -0.26
C GLU A 167 -25.43 9.76 -1.00
N GLU A 168 -24.15 9.38 -0.92
CA GLU A 168 -23.07 10.00 -1.70
C GLU A 168 -23.28 9.83 -3.21
N LEU A 169 -23.81 8.68 -3.66
CA LEU A 169 -24.12 8.45 -5.07
C LEU A 169 -25.32 9.27 -5.55
N VAL A 170 -26.40 9.33 -4.77
CA VAL A 170 -27.61 10.10 -5.10
C VAL A 170 -27.32 11.60 -5.16
N THR A 171 -26.55 12.12 -4.21
CA THR A 171 -26.14 13.54 -4.21
C THR A 171 -25.25 13.87 -5.39
N ARG A 172 -24.34 12.97 -5.77
CA ARG A 172 -23.48 13.14 -6.94
C ARG A 172 -24.25 13.05 -8.27
N GLU A 173 -25.21 12.14 -8.38
CA GLU A 173 -26.11 12.08 -9.54
C GLU A 173 -26.92 13.37 -9.69
N ALA A 174 -27.48 13.91 -8.61
CA ALA A 174 -28.20 15.18 -8.65
C ALA A 174 -27.32 16.35 -9.11
N GLN A 175 -26.07 16.42 -8.64
CA GLN A 175 -25.11 17.43 -9.08
C GLN A 175 -24.75 17.30 -10.56
N HIS A 176 -24.52 16.07 -11.04
CA HIS A 176 -24.24 15.82 -12.46
C HIS A 176 -25.42 16.20 -13.34
N LEU A 177 -26.66 15.89 -12.94
CA LEU A 177 -27.86 16.27 -13.67
C LEU A 177 -28.01 17.79 -13.77
N GLN A 178 -27.78 18.52 -12.69
CA GLN A 178 -27.75 19.99 -12.71
C GLN A 178 -26.66 20.56 -13.62
N GLN A 179 -25.47 19.93 -13.64
CA GLN A 179 -24.41 20.33 -14.57
C GLN A 179 -24.79 20.05 -16.03
N ILE A 180 -25.47 18.94 -16.32
CA ILE A 180 -25.95 18.64 -17.67
C ILE A 180 -26.98 19.68 -18.11
N GLU A 181 -27.95 20.01 -17.25
CA GLU A 181 -28.99 21.00 -17.55
C GLU A 181 -28.39 22.40 -17.79
N THR A 182 -27.43 22.83 -16.97
CA THR A 182 -26.76 24.13 -17.15
C THR A 182 -25.97 24.19 -18.47
N LEU A 183 -25.27 23.11 -18.83
CA LEU A 183 -24.55 23.02 -20.11
C LEU A 183 -25.51 23.00 -21.30
N GLN A 184 -26.63 22.28 -21.21
CA GLN A 184 -27.65 22.27 -22.27
C GLN A 184 -28.24 23.66 -22.50
N ASN A 185 -28.60 24.38 -21.44
CA ASN A 185 -29.08 25.76 -21.53
C ASN A 185 -28.03 26.69 -22.14
N HIS A 186 -26.75 26.51 -21.80
CA HIS A 186 -25.68 27.31 -22.39
C HIS A 186 -25.51 27.05 -23.88
N ILE A 187 -25.55 25.78 -24.32
CA ILE A 187 -25.50 25.41 -25.73
C ILE A 187 -26.67 26.05 -26.49
N GLN A 188 -27.88 25.96 -25.94
CA GLN A 188 -29.08 26.48 -26.60
C GLN A 188 -29.05 28.01 -26.74
N ASN A 189 -28.49 28.71 -25.76
CA ASN A 189 -28.25 30.15 -25.84
C ASN A 189 -27.19 30.50 -26.91
N LEU A 190 -26.10 29.73 -26.99
CA LEU A 190 -25.08 29.91 -28.02
C LEU A 190 -25.62 29.67 -29.43
N GLU A 191 -26.47 28.65 -29.60
CA GLU A 191 -27.15 28.37 -30.88
C GLU A 191 -28.11 29.50 -31.28
N ALA A 192 -28.89 30.01 -30.34
CA ALA A 192 -29.78 31.15 -30.59
C ALA A 192 -29.00 32.42 -30.97
N GLN A 193 -27.87 32.67 -30.27
CA GLN A 193 -26.98 33.79 -30.58
C GLN A 193 -26.36 33.63 -31.97
N ALA A 194 -25.83 32.45 -32.30
CA ALA A 194 -25.25 32.17 -33.61
C ALA A 194 -26.27 32.33 -34.76
N ASN A 195 -27.52 31.89 -34.56
CA ASN A 195 -28.59 32.11 -35.53
C ASN A 195 -28.95 33.59 -35.70
N SER A 196 -29.05 34.35 -34.59
CA SER A 196 -29.27 35.79 -34.64
C SER A 196 -28.14 36.51 -35.38
N ASP A 197 -26.89 36.18 -35.08
CA ASP A 197 -25.72 36.78 -35.71
C ASP A 197 -25.63 36.44 -37.20
N ASN A 198 -25.99 35.21 -37.58
CA ASN A 198 -26.07 34.81 -38.99
C ASN A 198 -27.16 35.59 -39.74
N MET A 199 -28.36 35.71 -39.16
CA MET A 199 -29.45 36.53 -39.75
C MET A 199 -29.05 38.00 -39.88
N GLN A 200 -28.32 38.55 -38.90
CA GLN A 200 -27.79 39.91 -38.98
C GLN A 200 -26.70 40.05 -40.07
N ALA A 201 -25.84 39.05 -40.21
CA ALA A 201 -24.79 39.03 -41.24
C ALA A 201 -25.40 38.96 -42.64
N GLU A 202 -26.40 38.11 -42.87
CA GLU A 202 -27.15 38.05 -44.12
C GLU A 202 -27.87 39.37 -44.41
N ASN A 203 -28.54 39.96 -43.42
CA ASN A 203 -29.24 41.24 -43.59
C ASN A 203 -28.26 42.38 -43.93
N ARG A 204 -27.08 42.40 -43.30
CA ARG A 204 -25.99 43.32 -43.65
C ARG A 204 -25.50 43.09 -45.08
N ASN A 205 -25.33 41.83 -45.50
CA ASN A 205 -24.90 41.47 -46.85
C ASN A 205 -25.90 41.94 -47.91
N TYR A 206 -27.20 41.65 -47.73
CA TYR A 206 -28.25 42.18 -48.60
C TYR A 206 -28.18 43.71 -48.65
N ARG A 207 -28.12 44.37 -47.48
CA ARG A 207 -28.08 45.84 -47.42
C ARG A 207 -26.83 46.45 -48.07
N THR A 208 -25.69 45.74 -48.12
CA THR A 208 -24.49 46.17 -48.85
C THR A 208 -24.64 45.98 -50.35
N ILE A 209 -25.20 44.85 -50.82
CA ILE A 209 -25.45 44.58 -52.25
C ILE A 209 -26.42 45.61 -52.85
N TRP A 210 -27.47 46.00 -52.11
CA TRP A 210 -28.43 47.01 -52.56
C TRP A 210 -27.92 48.46 -52.48
N LYS A 211 -26.80 48.71 -51.78
CA LYS A 211 -26.21 50.04 -51.59
C LYS A 211 -25.02 50.32 -52.51
N THR A 212 -24.41 49.31 -53.12
CA THR A 212 -23.42 49.52 -54.18
C THR A 212 -24.16 49.80 -55.49
N PRO A 213 -24.03 50.98 -56.12
CA PRO A 213 -24.48 51.14 -57.49
C PRO A 213 -23.62 50.21 -58.35
N THR A 214 -24.25 49.35 -59.13
CA THR A 214 -23.61 48.51 -60.14
C THR A 214 -22.93 49.42 -61.17
N SER A 215 -21.71 49.85 -60.86
CA SER A 215 -20.92 50.72 -61.72
C SER A 215 -20.20 49.87 -62.76
N SER A 216 -20.79 49.86 -63.95
CA SER A 216 -20.09 49.89 -65.24
C SER A 216 -19.12 48.75 -65.55
N PHE A 217 -19.62 47.72 -66.25
CA PHE A 217 -18.82 47.05 -67.27
C PHE A 217 -18.54 48.07 -68.39
N MET A 218 -17.42 48.80 -68.29
CA MET A 218 -16.78 49.44 -69.43
C MET A 218 -15.82 48.42 -70.05
N LEU A 219 -16.14 47.94 -71.24
CA LEU A 219 -15.21 47.28 -72.17
C LEU A 219 -15.01 48.23 -73.37
N PRO A 220 -13.78 48.66 -73.64
CA PRO A 220 -13.23 48.69 -74.99
C PRO A 220 -12.34 47.47 -75.25
#